data_AF-A0A233HTA8-F1
#
_entry.id   AF-A0A233HTA8-F1
#
_cell.length_a   1.000
_cell.length_b   1.000
_cell.length_c   1.000
_cell.angle_alpha   90.00
_cell.angle_beta   90.00
_cell.angle_gamma   90.00
#
_symmetry.space_group_name_H-M   'P 1'
#
loop_
_entity.id
_entity.type
_entity.pdbx_description
1 polymer ?
#
loop_
_entity_poly.entity_id
_entity_poly.type
_entity_poly.pdbx_seq_one_letter_code
_entity_poly.pdbx_strand_id
1 'polypeptide(L)'
;MQKWRYKVTALQVLFIKNAVSEEVKELAKDMGYDLIAGGNTDNPIIYFNLSNIANDYIEKWKENCKLANIRNVYHGTNEFFTSFEHSSDIGFHFGTKSAALKRLKSIPRMDVSIEREEFSSESPFGIRAGDENSTDLRVKAKAIIIPRLQHPKPGIVDVINSLSDEELKHEIDSYINLPITEKYKTMLVNIGKKPQFNVLANGAEILSTEDRFVASCAAKFVKESAVKRANLILRNPIRMSDLGVWSPLDIAREAKLDSSQVDKIMSQTNLEEKYSQLKRIFLDMGVDGIIYKNEIEDSGIDSYIVFSEDQIFITSEFDITLSNEPRFVR
;
A
#
# COMPACT_ATOMS: atom_id res chain seq x y z
N MET A 1 -9.93 15.95 -11.65
CA MET A 1 -9.31 14.60 -11.56
C MET A 1 -9.49 14.15 -10.12
N GLN A 2 -10.33 13.14 -9.85
CA GLN A 2 -10.55 12.60 -8.49
C GLN A 2 -9.22 12.04 -7.96
N LYS A 3 -8.81 12.42 -6.75
CA LYS A 3 -7.55 11.99 -6.12
C LYS A 3 -7.88 11.21 -4.87
N TRP A 4 -7.89 9.90 -4.99
CA TRP A 4 -8.03 8.99 -3.86
C TRP A 4 -6.70 8.94 -3.11
N ARG A 5 -6.72 8.82 -1.78
CA ARG A 5 -5.51 8.58 -0.98
C ARG A 5 -5.52 7.13 -0.52
N TYR A 6 -4.43 6.44 -0.81
CA TYR A 6 -4.27 5.04 -0.47
C TYR A 6 -2.94 4.78 0.23
N LYS A 7 -2.92 3.79 1.11
CA LYS A 7 -1.67 3.28 1.70
C LYS A 7 -1.08 2.19 0.84
N VAL A 8 0.22 2.31 0.58
CA VAL A 8 1.08 1.18 0.22
C VAL A 8 1.85 0.83 1.49
N THR A 9 1.38 -0.17 2.23
CA THR A 9 2.23 -0.81 3.23
C THR A 9 3.01 -1.91 2.53
N ALA A 10 4.33 -1.98 2.79
CA ALA A 10 5.10 -3.18 2.49
C ALA A 10 4.33 -4.40 3.03
N LEU A 11 4.36 -5.52 2.31
CA LEU A 11 3.73 -6.78 2.69
C LEU A 11 4.40 -7.31 3.97
N GLN A 12 4.07 -6.71 5.11
CA GLN A 12 4.30 -7.29 6.41
C GLN A 12 3.14 -8.26 6.61
N VAL A 13 3.47 -9.55 6.56
CA VAL A 13 2.65 -10.60 7.16
C VAL A 13 2.17 -10.07 8.51
N LEU A 14 0.85 -9.92 8.66
CA LEU A 14 0.23 -9.39 9.86
C LEU A 14 0.39 -10.40 11.00
N PHE A 15 1.53 -10.39 11.68
CA PHE A 15 1.63 -10.91 13.03
C PHE A 15 0.85 -9.96 13.92
N ILE A 16 -0.40 -10.30 14.25
CA ILE A 16 -1.18 -9.61 15.29
C ILE A 16 -0.52 -9.94 16.62
N LYS A 17 0.50 -9.15 16.98
CA LYS A 17 1.21 -9.24 18.24
C LYS A 17 0.61 -8.18 19.18
N ASN A 18 -0.23 -8.65 20.11
CA ASN A 18 -0.72 -7.94 21.31
C ASN A 18 -1.70 -6.78 21.03
N ALA A 19 -2.74 -6.49 21.80
CA ALA A 19 -3.35 -7.08 22.98
C ALA A 19 -4.84 -6.74 22.85
N VAL A 20 -5.72 -7.74 22.97
CA VAL A 20 -7.16 -7.48 22.94
C VAL A 20 -7.53 -6.78 24.26
N SER A 21 -8.23 -5.64 24.19
CA SER A 21 -8.59 -4.84 25.37
C SER A 21 -9.42 -5.65 26.38
N GLU A 22 -9.37 -5.27 27.66
CA GLU A 22 -10.10 -5.98 28.72
C GLU A 22 -11.62 -6.01 28.46
N GLU A 23 -12.18 -5.03 27.74
CA GLU A 23 -13.60 -5.04 27.38
C GLU A 23 -13.98 -6.23 26.47
N VAL A 24 -13.07 -6.67 25.60
CA VAL A 24 -13.34 -7.81 24.70
C VAL A 24 -13.22 -9.14 25.45
N LYS A 25 -12.39 -9.19 26.51
CA LYS A 25 -12.26 -10.36 27.37
C LYS A 25 -13.47 -10.52 28.30
N GLU A 26 -14.00 -9.42 28.84
CA GLU A 26 -15.23 -9.42 29.63
C GLU A 26 -16.43 -9.86 28.79
N LEU A 27 -16.55 -9.36 27.56
CA LEU A 27 -17.62 -9.75 26.64
C LEU A 27 -17.61 -11.26 26.32
N ALA A 28 -16.42 -11.85 26.12
CA ALA A 28 -16.30 -13.28 25.88
C ALA A 28 -16.70 -14.15 27.09
N LYS A 29 -16.44 -13.64 28.30
CA LYS A 29 -16.71 -14.34 29.57
C LYS A 29 -18.19 -14.29 29.97
N ASP A 30 -18.85 -13.15 29.78
CA ASP A 30 -20.28 -12.98 30.02
C ASP A 30 -21.15 -13.80 29.05
N MET A 31 -20.61 -14.11 27.87
CA MET A 31 -21.28 -14.96 26.88
C MET A 31 -21.06 -16.47 27.12
N GLY A 32 -20.42 -16.86 28.23
CA GLY A 32 -20.28 -18.25 28.65
C GLY A 32 -19.27 -19.07 27.86
N TYR A 33 -18.30 -18.43 27.20
CA TYR A 33 -17.23 -19.11 26.46
C TYR A 33 -16.01 -19.37 27.35
N ASP A 34 -15.53 -20.61 27.38
CA ASP A 34 -14.24 -20.93 27.99
C ASP A 34 -13.10 -20.55 27.04
N LEU A 35 -12.23 -19.65 27.50
CA LEU A 35 -10.97 -19.31 26.86
C LEU A 35 -10.02 -20.52 26.89
N ILE A 36 -9.99 -21.31 25.83
CA ILE A 36 -9.02 -22.39 25.71
C ILE A 36 -7.70 -21.81 25.18
N ALA A 37 -6.75 -21.59 26.09
CA ALA A 37 -5.38 -21.27 25.74
C ALA A 37 -4.69 -22.49 25.13
N GLY A 38 -4.58 -22.52 23.80
CA GLY A 38 -3.80 -23.50 23.05
C GLY A 38 -2.48 -22.88 22.56
N GLY A 39 -1.37 -23.22 23.20
CA GLY A 39 -0.02 -22.77 22.83
C GLY A 39 0.88 -22.72 24.06
N ASN A 40 2.16 -23.06 23.88
CA ASN A 40 3.15 -23.05 24.98
C ASN A 40 3.20 -21.66 25.63
N THR A 41 3.52 -21.58 26.92
CA THR A 41 3.27 -20.44 27.84
C THR A 41 3.75 -19.05 27.39
N ASP A 42 4.51 -18.96 26.30
CA ASP A 42 5.04 -17.72 25.72
C ASP A 42 4.27 -17.23 24.49
N ASN A 43 3.34 -18.01 23.90
CA ASN A 43 2.52 -17.63 22.75
C ASN A 43 1.23 -18.48 22.62
N PRO A 44 0.10 -18.06 23.20
CA PRO A 44 -1.20 -18.70 22.96
C PRO A 44 -1.79 -18.25 21.61
N ILE A 45 -2.25 -19.20 20.79
CA ILE A 45 -2.96 -18.95 19.52
C ILE A 45 -4.44 -19.24 19.74
N ILE A 46 -5.31 -18.26 19.52
CA ILE A 46 -6.77 -18.43 19.61
C ILE A 46 -7.36 -18.48 18.20
N TYR A 47 -8.01 -19.60 17.85
CA TYR A 47 -8.79 -19.72 16.62
C TYR A 47 -10.22 -19.20 16.85
N PHE A 48 -10.64 -18.19 16.07
CA PHE A 48 -12.07 -17.85 15.95
C PHE A 48 -12.67 -18.53 14.73
N ASN A 49 -13.40 -19.63 14.95
CA ASN A 49 -14.27 -20.21 13.94
C ASN A 49 -15.65 -19.52 14.03
N LEU A 50 -15.85 -18.47 13.23
CA LEU A 50 -17.09 -17.68 13.17
C LEU A 50 -18.29 -18.44 12.54
N SER A 51 -18.23 -19.75 12.35
CA SER A 51 -19.28 -20.48 11.62
C SER A 51 -20.54 -20.81 12.42
N ASN A 52 -20.59 -20.58 13.73
CA ASN A 52 -21.78 -20.88 14.54
C ASN A 52 -22.26 -19.74 15.46
N ILE A 53 -21.69 -18.53 15.34
CA ILE A 53 -22.17 -17.40 16.13
C ILE A 53 -23.37 -16.77 15.43
N ALA A 54 -24.50 -16.84 16.14
CA ALA A 54 -25.72 -16.08 15.94
C ALA A 54 -26.72 -16.62 14.91
N ASN A 55 -27.61 -17.48 15.38
CA ASN A 55 -28.95 -17.55 14.78
C ASN A 55 -29.95 -16.78 15.64
N ASP A 56 -30.03 -17.02 16.96
CA ASP A 56 -31.09 -16.40 17.78
C ASP A 56 -30.88 -14.91 18.10
N TYR A 57 -29.64 -14.46 18.29
CA TYR A 57 -29.33 -13.03 18.45
C TYR A 57 -29.37 -12.26 17.13
N ILE A 58 -29.05 -12.92 16.02
CA ILE A 58 -29.16 -12.32 14.68
C ILE A 58 -30.63 -12.13 14.29
N GLU A 59 -31.54 -13.05 14.65
CA GLU A 59 -32.98 -12.87 14.36
C GLU A 59 -33.59 -11.66 15.10
N LYS A 60 -33.27 -11.47 16.39
CA LYS A 60 -33.72 -10.29 17.17
C LYS A 60 -33.04 -8.97 16.76
N TRP A 61 -31.86 -9.05 16.14
CA TRP A 61 -31.08 -7.90 15.65
C TRP A 61 -31.42 -7.53 14.19
N LYS A 62 -31.82 -8.51 13.36
CA LYS A 62 -32.38 -8.34 12.01
C LYS A 62 -33.69 -7.55 12.01
N GLU A 63 -34.49 -7.63 13.08
CA GLU A 63 -35.79 -6.96 13.17
C GLU A 63 -35.71 -5.42 13.19
N ASN A 64 -34.55 -4.82 13.51
CA ASN A 64 -34.40 -3.37 13.64
C ASN A 64 -33.34 -2.72 12.72
N CYS A 65 -32.64 -3.50 11.88
CA CYS A 65 -31.62 -2.97 10.96
C CYS A 65 -31.82 -3.54 9.54
N LYS A 66 -31.88 -2.66 8.53
CA LYS A 66 -31.81 -3.05 7.10
C LYS A 66 -30.36 -3.37 6.73
N LEU A 67 -29.76 -4.36 7.38
CA LEU A 67 -28.39 -4.78 7.09
C LEU A 67 -28.30 -5.32 5.65
N ALA A 68 -27.59 -4.61 4.79
CA ALA A 68 -27.23 -5.07 3.46
C ALA A 68 -25.79 -5.61 3.49
N ASN A 69 -25.67 -6.93 3.45
CA ASN A 69 -24.39 -7.61 3.22
C ASN A 69 -24.22 -7.80 1.70
N ILE A 70 -23.50 -6.88 1.08
CA ILE A 70 -23.35 -6.82 -0.37
C ILE A 70 -22.06 -7.55 -0.74
N ARG A 71 -22.19 -8.60 -1.54
CA ARG A 71 -21.04 -9.45 -1.92
C ARG A 71 -20.61 -9.19 -3.35
N ASN A 72 -19.32 -9.42 -3.60
CA ASN A 72 -18.76 -9.45 -4.96
C ASN A 72 -18.99 -8.16 -5.74
N VAL A 73 -18.74 -7.03 -5.11
CA VAL A 73 -18.70 -5.74 -5.79
C VAL A 73 -17.26 -5.38 -6.14
N TYR A 74 -17.11 -4.45 -7.07
CA TYR A 74 -15.83 -4.15 -7.70
C TYR A 74 -15.55 -2.65 -7.72
N HIS A 75 -14.31 -2.30 -7.42
CA HIS A 75 -13.77 -0.95 -7.51
C HIS A 75 -12.71 -0.89 -8.61
N GLY A 76 -12.82 0.08 -9.52
CA GLY A 76 -11.87 0.30 -10.60
C GLY A 76 -10.95 1.48 -10.31
N THR A 77 -9.64 1.24 -10.30
CA THR A 77 -8.61 2.23 -9.97
C THR A 77 -7.40 2.12 -10.91
N ASN A 78 -6.68 3.23 -11.11
CA ASN A 78 -5.38 3.25 -11.78
C ASN A 78 -4.19 3.36 -10.82
N GLU A 79 -4.43 3.20 -9.52
CA GLU A 79 -3.41 3.25 -8.48
C GLU A 79 -3.30 1.91 -7.75
N PHE A 80 -2.07 1.52 -7.40
CA PHE A 80 -1.84 0.32 -6.59
C PHE A 80 -1.97 0.67 -5.11
N PHE A 81 -2.74 -0.14 -4.39
CA PHE A 81 -2.90 0.00 -2.94
C PHE A 81 -3.37 -1.29 -2.26
N THR A 82 -3.17 -1.37 -0.95
CA THR A 82 -3.56 -2.53 -0.12
C THR A 82 -4.78 -2.27 0.75
N SER A 83 -5.08 -1.01 1.08
CA SER A 83 -6.26 -0.61 1.86
C SER A 83 -6.88 0.68 1.31
N PHE A 84 -8.19 0.83 1.50
CA PHE A 84 -8.88 2.10 1.33
C PHE A 84 -8.61 2.96 2.57
N GLU A 85 -8.27 4.24 2.41
CA GLU A 85 -8.07 5.15 3.55
C GLU A 85 -8.98 6.38 3.43
N HIS A 86 -8.68 7.28 2.48
CA HIS A 86 -9.40 8.54 2.32
C HIS A 86 -9.82 8.77 0.87
N SER A 87 -11.04 9.25 0.69
CA SER A 87 -11.63 9.59 -0.59
C SER A 87 -11.70 11.12 -0.73
N SER A 88 -11.30 11.67 -1.87
CA SER A 88 -11.59 13.07 -2.23
C SER A 88 -13.05 13.28 -2.69
N ASP A 89 -13.87 12.25 -2.58
CA ASP A 89 -15.29 12.19 -2.93
C ASP A 89 -16.11 11.87 -1.66
N ILE A 90 -17.43 11.80 -1.78
CA ILE A 90 -18.31 11.50 -0.64
C ILE A 90 -18.00 10.13 0.00
N GLY A 91 -17.46 9.19 -0.76
CA GLY A 91 -17.07 7.86 -0.27
C GLY A 91 -16.37 7.03 -1.33
N PHE A 92 -16.28 5.73 -1.11
CA PHE A 92 -15.69 4.78 -2.05
C PHE A 92 -16.77 4.14 -2.91
N HIS A 93 -16.60 4.23 -4.23
CA HIS A 93 -17.59 3.73 -5.19
C HIS A 93 -17.29 2.28 -5.55
N PHE A 94 -18.36 1.48 -5.53
CA PHE A 94 -18.35 0.07 -5.89
C PHE A 94 -19.54 -0.24 -6.80
N GLY A 95 -19.33 -1.13 -7.76
CA GLY A 95 -20.38 -1.59 -8.67
C GLY A 95 -20.12 -3.00 -9.15
N THR A 96 -20.67 -3.34 -10.32
CA THR A 96 -20.38 -4.62 -10.97
C THR A 96 -18.95 -4.66 -11.50
N LYS A 97 -18.46 -5.86 -11.81
CA LYS A 97 -17.16 -6.03 -12.50
C LYS A 97 -17.13 -5.31 -13.83
N SER A 98 -18.25 -5.32 -14.56
CA SER A 98 -18.41 -4.62 -15.83
C SER A 98 -18.27 -3.11 -15.65
N ALA A 99 -18.93 -2.55 -14.62
CA ALA A 99 -18.84 -1.13 -14.30
C ALA A 99 -17.40 -0.69 -13.98
N ALA A 100 -16.70 -1.45 -13.13
CA ALA A 100 -15.30 -1.19 -12.80
C ALA A 100 -14.40 -1.25 -14.04
N LEU A 101 -14.56 -2.26 -14.91
CA LEU A 101 -13.80 -2.38 -16.16
C LEU A 101 -14.09 -1.24 -17.14
N LYS A 102 -15.34 -0.77 -17.23
CA LYS A 102 -15.71 0.36 -18.09
C LYS A 102 -15.12 1.67 -17.55
N ARG A 103 -15.10 1.86 -16.22
CA ARG A 103 -14.40 2.98 -15.58
C ARG A 103 -12.91 2.99 -15.93
N LEU A 104 -12.24 1.84 -15.91
CA LEU A 104 -10.82 1.73 -16.29
C LEU A 104 -10.51 2.16 -17.74
N LYS A 105 -11.50 2.18 -18.64
CA LYS A 105 -11.33 2.71 -20.01
C LYS A 105 -11.33 4.24 -20.06
N SER A 106 -11.89 4.89 -19.04
CA SER A 106 -12.05 6.35 -18.96
C SER A 106 -10.95 7.06 -18.17
N ILE A 107 -10.05 6.30 -17.53
CA ILE A 107 -8.92 6.82 -16.75
C ILE A 107 -7.60 6.36 -17.35
N PRO A 108 -6.48 7.06 -17.08
CA PRO A 108 -5.15 6.59 -17.45
C PRO A 108 -4.93 5.18 -16.88
N ARG A 109 -4.32 4.29 -17.66
CA ARG A 109 -3.96 2.96 -17.16
C ARG A 109 -2.88 3.08 -16.10
N MET A 110 -2.93 2.19 -15.10
CA MET A 110 -1.82 2.01 -14.17
C MET A 110 -0.58 1.61 -14.97
N ASP A 111 0.49 2.39 -14.84
CA ASP A 111 1.77 2.05 -15.45
C ASP A 111 2.48 1.04 -14.55
N VAL A 112 2.85 -0.11 -15.12
CA VAL A 112 3.50 -1.19 -14.38
C VAL A 112 4.68 -1.68 -15.19
N SER A 113 5.87 -1.44 -14.64
CA SER A 113 7.15 -1.77 -15.23
C SER A 113 7.96 -2.69 -14.32
N ILE A 114 8.93 -3.38 -14.92
CA ILE A 114 9.97 -4.11 -14.21
C ILE A 114 11.29 -3.52 -14.66
N GLU A 115 12.02 -2.93 -13.73
CA GLU A 115 13.36 -2.39 -13.97
C GLU A 115 14.39 -3.36 -13.40
N ARG A 116 15.48 -3.57 -14.15
CA ARG A 116 16.60 -4.37 -13.67
C ARG A 116 17.66 -3.41 -13.16
N GLU A 117 17.96 -3.52 -11.87
CA GLU A 117 19.09 -2.83 -11.27
C GLU A 117 20.29 -3.79 -11.25
N GLU A 118 21.37 -3.37 -11.90
CA GLU A 118 22.63 -4.09 -11.90
C GLU A 118 23.55 -3.54 -10.82
N PHE A 119 24.22 -4.46 -10.13
CA PHE A 119 25.20 -4.13 -9.11
C PHE A 119 26.56 -4.62 -9.56
N SER A 120 27.59 -3.79 -9.35
CA SER A 120 28.95 -4.13 -9.72
C SER A 120 29.53 -5.17 -8.75
N SER A 121 30.29 -6.13 -9.28
CA SER A 121 31.09 -7.06 -8.48
C SER A 121 32.34 -6.39 -7.87
N GLU A 122 32.72 -5.22 -8.36
CA GLU A 122 33.87 -4.44 -7.90
C GLU A 122 33.43 -3.01 -7.54
N SER A 123 34.23 -2.30 -6.72
CA SER A 123 34.03 -0.85 -6.54
C SER A 123 34.02 -0.16 -7.90
N PRO A 124 33.24 0.92 -8.13
CA PRO A 124 33.26 1.68 -9.39
C PRO A 124 34.66 2.17 -9.81
N PHE A 125 35.64 2.10 -8.89
CA PHE A 125 37.02 2.52 -9.07
C PHE A 125 38.02 1.35 -9.06
N GLY A 126 37.54 0.09 -9.11
CA GLY A 126 38.38 -1.11 -9.13
C GLY A 126 39.12 -1.40 -7.81
N ILE A 127 38.67 -0.80 -6.70
CA ILE A 127 39.27 -0.96 -5.36
C ILE A 127 38.76 -2.25 -4.72
N ARG A 128 39.68 -3.06 -4.20
CA ARG A 128 39.41 -4.31 -3.47
C ARG A 128 39.74 -4.14 -1.99
N ALA A 129 39.14 -5.00 -1.16
CA ALA A 129 39.45 -5.04 0.27
C ALA A 129 40.92 -5.41 0.49
N GLY A 130 41.65 -4.61 1.27
CA GLY A 130 43.07 -4.82 1.57
C GLY A 130 44.03 -4.07 0.64
N ASP A 131 43.54 -3.44 -0.43
CA ASP A 131 44.37 -2.64 -1.35
C ASP A 131 45.07 -1.46 -0.66
N GLU A 132 44.54 -0.98 0.48
CA GLU A 132 45.18 0.04 1.32
C GLU A 132 46.54 -0.40 1.89
N ASN A 133 46.80 -1.71 1.93
CA ASN A 133 48.06 -2.31 2.38
C ASN A 133 48.95 -2.74 1.21
N SER A 134 48.55 -2.46 -0.04
CA SER A 134 49.31 -2.84 -1.23
C SER A 134 50.70 -2.20 -1.25
N THR A 135 51.69 -2.95 -1.75
CA THR A 135 53.04 -2.43 -2.05
C THR A 135 53.09 -1.62 -3.33
N ASP A 136 52.07 -1.74 -4.19
CA ASP A 136 51.89 -0.88 -5.36
C ASP A 136 51.29 0.46 -4.91
N LEU A 137 52.08 1.53 -5.09
CA LEU A 137 51.74 2.88 -4.67
C LEU A 137 50.47 3.42 -5.33
N ARG A 138 50.18 3.04 -6.57
CA ARG A 138 48.96 3.49 -7.29
C ARG A 138 47.73 2.76 -6.81
N VAL A 139 47.85 1.46 -6.53
CA VAL A 139 46.77 0.66 -5.93
C VAL A 139 46.45 1.20 -4.53
N LYS A 140 47.48 1.41 -3.71
CA LYS A 140 47.34 1.97 -2.37
C LYS A 140 46.74 3.38 -2.38
N ALA A 141 47.18 4.24 -3.30
CA ALA A 141 46.62 5.58 -3.45
C ALA A 141 45.13 5.58 -3.78
N LYS A 142 44.67 4.73 -4.70
CA LYS A 142 43.23 4.59 -5.02
C LYS A 142 42.43 4.17 -3.79
N ALA A 143 42.91 3.16 -3.07
CA ALA A 143 42.25 2.62 -1.89
C ALA A 143 42.23 3.59 -0.70
N ILE A 144 43.16 4.54 -0.62
CA ILE A 144 43.20 5.54 0.45
C ILE A 144 42.43 6.81 0.08
N ILE A 145 42.69 7.38 -1.10
CA ILE A 145 42.21 8.72 -1.48
C ILE A 145 40.72 8.67 -1.86
N ILE A 146 40.32 7.77 -2.76
CA ILE A 146 38.98 7.77 -3.35
C ILE A 146 37.86 7.59 -2.30
N PRO A 147 37.97 6.69 -1.31
CA PRO A 147 36.94 6.55 -0.26
C PRO A 147 36.67 7.81 0.56
N ARG A 148 37.64 8.72 0.57
CA ARG A 148 37.69 9.92 1.42
C ARG A 148 37.35 11.20 0.65
N LEU A 149 37.13 11.12 -0.66
CA LEU A 149 36.67 12.24 -1.48
C LEU A 149 35.15 12.45 -1.29
N GLN A 150 34.74 13.67 -0.96
CA GLN A 150 33.31 14.03 -0.91
C GLN A 150 32.66 14.01 -2.30
N HIS A 151 33.39 14.46 -3.32
CA HIS A 151 32.92 14.55 -4.70
C HIS A 151 33.97 13.97 -5.67
N PRO A 152 34.12 12.63 -5.76
CA PRO A 152 35.02 12.02 -6.74
C PRO A 152 34.55 12.40 -8.15
N LYS A 153 35.43 13.05 -8.92
CA LYS A 153 35.15 13.46 -10.30
C LYS A 153 35.32 12.26 -11.26
N PRO A 154 34.58 12.21 -12.38
CA PRO A 154 34.91 11.29 -13.48
C PRO A 154 36.39 11.46 -13.89
N GLY A 155 37.09 10.35 -14.13
CA GLY A 155 38.52 10.34 -14.47
C GLY A 155 39.48 10.46 -13.29
N ILE A 156 39.01 10.45 -12.03
CA ILE A 156 39.90 10.52 -10.85
C ILE A 156 40.94 9.39 -10.81
N VAL A 157 40.60 8.21 -11.32
CA VAL A 157 41.53 7.07 -11.42
C VAL A 157 42.69 7.38 -12.37
N ASP A 158 42.41 8.04 -13.50
CA ASP A 158 43.41 8.44 -14.48
C ASP A 158 44.33 9.53 -13.93
N VAL A 159 43.76 10.47 -13.16
CA VAL A 159 44.55 11.47 -12.44
C VAL A 159 45.53 10.78 -11.49
N ILE A 160 45.07 9.88 -10.63
CA ILE A 160 45.95 9.11 -9.73
C ILE A 160 47.00 8.29 -10.49
N ASN A 161 46.64 7.70 -11.64
CA ASN A 161 47.58 6.96 -12.49
C ASN A 161 48.61 7.85 -13.19
N SER A 162 48.36 9.17 -13.30
CA SER A 162 49.27 10.12 -13.94
C SER A 162 50.26 10.79 -12.99
N LEU A 163 50.01 10.75 -11.67
CA LEU A 163 50.88 11.33 -10.65
C LEU A 163 52.22 10.58 -10.54
N SER A 164 53.29 11.31 -10.19
CA SER A 164 54.59 10.75 -9.82
C SER A 164 54.52 10.04 -8.46
N ASP A 165 55.52 9.21 -8.16
CA ASP A 165 55.56 8.46 -6.90
C ASP A 165 55.71 9.38 -5.69
N GLU A 166 56.41 10.51 -5.84
CA GLU A 166 56.54 11.54 -4.80
C GLU A 166 55.19 12.22 -4.52
N GLU A 167 54.47 12.61 -5.56
CA GLU A 167 53.13 13.20 -5.44
C GLU A 167 52.15 12.22 -4.83
N LEU A 168 52.19 10.94 -5.23
CA LEU A 168 51.32 9.91 -4.66
C LEU A 168 51.55 9.69 -3.18
N LYS A 169 52.80 9.69 -2.71
CA LYS A 169 53.11 9.59 -1.27
C LYS A 169 52.52 10.77 -0.51
N HIS A 170 52.74 11.99 -1.02
CA HIS A 170 52.20 13.20 -0.42
C HIS A 170 50.66 13.16 -0.33
N GLU A 171 49.97 12.77 -1.41
CA GLU A 171 48.52 12.66 -1.42
C GLU A 171 48.02 11.51 -0.52
N ILE A 172 48.73 10.37 -0.44
CA ILE A 172 48.35 9.32 0.50
C ILE A 172 48.39 9.85 1.94
N ASP A 173 49.46 10.54 2.33
CA ASP A 173 49.64 11.04 3.69
C ASP A 173 48.60 12.11 4.06
N SER A 174 48.18 12.93 3.09
CA SER A 174 47.16 13.96 3.31
C SER A 174 45.75 13.38 3.51
N TYR A 175 45.46 12.22 2.94
CA TYR A 175 44.15 11.57 3.03
C TYR A 175 44.06 10.46 4.08
N ILE A 176 45.14 9.77 4.44
CA ILE A 176 45.07 8.51 5.23
C ILE A 176 44.27 8.62 6.53
N ASN A 177 44.35 9.76 7.22
CA ASN A 177 43.68 10.02 8.50
C ASN A 177 42.27 10.62 8.37
N LEU A 178 41.81 10.93 7.16
CA LEU A 178 40.45 11.42 6.95
C LEU A 178 39.44 10.26 7.03
N PRO A 179 38.20 10.51 7.51
CA PRO A 179 37.17 9.48 7.54
C PRO A 179 36.71 9.09 6.14
N ILE A 180 36.35 7.82 5.96
CA ILE A 180 35.65 7.34 4.76
C ILE A 180 34.28 8.02 4.68
N THR A 181 33.94 8.56 3.51
CA THR A 181 32.69 9.28 3.29
C THR A 181 31.48 8.33 3.28
N GLU A 182 30.32 8.80 3.76
CA GLU A 182 29.07 8.04 3.68
C GLU A 182 28.71 7.68 2.24
N LYS A 183 28.98 8.59 1.30
CA LYS A 183 28.77 8.34 -0.14
C LYS A 183 29.53 7.10 -0.63
N TYR A 184 30.79 6.94 -0.22
CA TYR A 184 31.57 5.76 -0.58
C TYR A 184 31.08 4.50 0.14
N LYS A 185 30.70 4.60 1.43
CA LYS A 185 30.08 3.47 2.15
C LYS A 185 28.82 2.98 1.44
N THR A 186 27.96 3.87 0.98
CA THR A 186 26.76 3.52 0.20
C THR A 186 27.11 2.85 -1.12
N MET A 187 28.18 3.28 -1.81
CA MET A 187 28.68 2.58 -3.01
C MET A 187 29.13 1.15 -2.67
N LEU A 188 29.78 0.93 -1.52
CA LEU A 188 30.21 -0.39 -1.07
C LEU A 188 29.03 -1.31 -0.70
N VAL A 189 27.96 -0.77 -0.11
CA VAL A 189 26.74 -1.54 0.26
C VAL A 189 26.14 -2.26 -0.95
N ASN A 190 26.41 -1.77 -2.16
CA ASN A 190 25.89 -2.34 -3.39
C ASN A 190 26.85 -3.31 -4.08
N ILE A 191 28.12 -3.41 -3.64
CA ILE A 191 29.09 -4.31 -4.25
C ILE A 191 28.79 -5.76 -3.86
N GLY A 192 28.78 -6.65 -4.84
CA GLY A 192 28.55 -8.08 -4.63
C GLY A 192 27.09 -8.45 -4.36
N LYS A 193 26.16 -7.48 -4.35
CA LYS A 193 24.73 -7.79 -4.43
C LYS A 193 24.42 -8.39 -5.80
N LYS A 194 23.50 -9.34 -5.84
CA LYS A 194 22.97 -9.85 -7.11
C LYS A 194 22.04 -8.80 -7.73
N PRO A 195 21.92 -8.78 -9.07
CA PRO A 195 20.96 -7.92 -9.77
C PRO A 195 19.56 -8.05 -9.16
N GLN A 196 18.88 -6.93 -9.01
CA GLN A 196 17.51 -6.88 -8.51
C GLN A 196 16.55 -6.53 -9.66
N PHE A 197 15.34 -7.04 -9.57
CA PHE A 197 14.20 -6.72 -10.41
C PHE A 197 13.20 -5.93 -9.57
N ASN A 198 13.11 -4.64 -9.85
CA ASN A 198 12.23 -3.71 -9.15
C ASN A 198 10.92 -3.62 -9.94
N VAL A 199 9.82 -3.97 -9.29
CA VAL A 199 8.47 -3.85 -9.85
C VAL A 199 7.93 -2.50 -9.44
N LEU A 200 7.61 -1.64 -10.41
CA LEU A 200 7.09 -0.31 -10.14
C LEU A 200 5.62 -0.21 -10.57
N ALA A 201 4.84 0.55 -9.80
CA ALA A 201 3.49 0.97 -10.16
C ALA A 201 3.43 2.50 -10.14
N ASN A 202 3.13 3.13 -11.27
CA ASN A 202 3.15 4.59 -11.44
C ASN A 202 4.47 5.23 -10.95
N GLY A 203 5.61 4.54 -11.17
CA GLY A 203 6.94 4.98 -10.75
C GLY A 203 7.28 4.73 -9.27
N ALA A 204 6.36 4.21 -8.45
CA ALA A 204 6.64 3.82 -7.07
C ALA A 204 7.04 2.33 -7.02
N GLU A 205 8.14 2.01 -6.34
CA GLU A 205 8.55 0.62 -6.12
C GLU A 205 7.56 -0.12 -5.22
N ILE A 206 7.06 -1.26 -5.69
CA ILE A 206 6.14 -2.14 -4.98
C ILE A 206 6.88 -3.36 -4.40
N LEU A 207 7.86 -3.87 -5.14
CA LEU A 207 8.64 -5.05 -4.79
C LEU A 207 10.03 -4.96 -5.43
N SER A 208 11.07 -5.36 -4.70
CA SER A 208 12.40 -5.63 -5.22
C SER A 208 12.76 -7.09 -4.93
N THR A 209 13.25 -7.82 -5.95
CA THR A 209 13.61 -9.25 -5.84
C THR A 209 14.73 -9.66 -6.78
N GLU A 210 15.55 -10.63 -6.38
CA GLU A 210 16.59 -11.22 -7.25
C GLU A 210 15.99 -12.13 -8.36
N ASP A 211 14.72 -12.55 -8.20
CA ASP A 211 14.06 -13.51 -9.09
C ASP A 211 13.13 -12.81 -10.10
N ARG A 212 13.52 -12.90 -11.38
CA ARG A 212 12.74 -12.38 -12.51
C ARG A 212 11.33 -12.97 -12.60
N PHE A 213 11.15 -14.23 -12.25
CA PHE A 213 9.83 -14.87 -12.27
C PHE A 213 8.93 -14.28 -11.20
N VAL A 214 9.43 -14.11 -9.97
CA VAL A 214 8.70 -13.44 -8.88
C VAL A 214 8.33 -12.01 -9.28
N ALA A 215 9.26 -11.24 -9.85
CA ALA A 215 8.96 -9.89 -10.34
C ALA A 215 7.88 -9.87 -11.43
N SER A 216 7.91 -10.85 -12.35
CA SER A 216 6.91 -10.98 -13.42
C SER A 216 5.51 -11.33 -12.87
N CYS A 217 5.44 -12.24 -11.90
CA CYS A 217 4.20 -12.57 -11.21
C CYS A 217 3.65 -11.38 -10.44
N ALA A 218 4.50 -10.65 -9.72
CA ALA A 218 4.10 -9.44 -8.99
C ALA A 218 3.60 -8.35 -9.94
N ALA A 219 4.29 -8.08 -11.05
CA ALA A 219 3.84 -7.11 -12.05
C ALA A 219 2.48 -7.48 -12.65
N LYS A 220 2.24 -8.78 -12.92
CA LYS A 220 0.93 -9.26 -13.38
C LYS A 220 -0.14 -9.02 -12.31
N PHE A 221 0.15 -9.37 -11.07
CA PHE A 221 -0.77 -9.17 -9.94
C PHE A 221 -1.13 -7.69 -9.75
N VAL A 222 -0.14 -6.79 -9.78
CA VAL A 222 -0.36 -5.34 -9.70
C VAL A 222 -1.30 -4.88 -10.81
N LYS A 223 -1.11 -5.32 -12.06
CA LYS A 223 -2.02 -5.00 -13.18
C LYS A 223 -3.44 -5.50 -12.95
N GLU A 224 -3.59 -6.73 -12.46
CA GLU A 224 -4.90 -7.32 -12.17
C GLU A 224 -5.60 -6.65 -10.97
N SER A 225 -4.83 -6.08 -10.05
CA SER A 225 -5.34 -5.35 -8.88
C SER A 225 -6.00 -4.00 -9.20
N ALA A 226 -5.95 -3.55 -10.47
CA ALA A 226 -6.69 -2.39 -10.96
C ALA A 226 -8.22 -2.54 -10.81
N VAL A 227 -8.71 -3.80 -10.73
CA VAL A 227 -10.09 -4.12 -10.37
C VAL A 227 -10.08 -4.85 -9.03
N LYS A 228 -10.49 -4.16 -7.96
CA LYS A 228 -10.54 -4.73 -6.61
C LYS A 228 -11.91 -5.30 -6.30
N ARG A 229 -11.97 -6.57 -5.93
CA ARG A 229 -13.18 -7.23 -5.43
C ARG A 229 -13.31 -7.00 -3.92
N ALA A 230 -14.51 -6.66 -3.47
CA ALA A 230 -14.81 -6.47 -2.06
C ALA A 230 -16.22 -6.98 -1.72
N ASN A 231 -16.42 -7.22 -0.43
CA ASN A 231 -17.72 -7.30 0.19
C ASN A 231 -17.95 -6.03 1.02
N LEU A 232 -19.19 -5.55 1.07
CA LEU A 232 -19.56 -4.35 1.80
C LEU A 232 -20.58 -4.67 2.89
N ILE A 233 -20.49 -3.91 3.99
CA ILE A 233 -21.49 -3.90 5.04
C ILE A 233 -22.10 -2.51 5.13
N LEU A 234 -23.39 -2.40 4.80
CA LEU A 234 -24.20 -1.19 4.98
C LEU A 234 -25.35 -1.51 5.95
N ARG A 235 -25.62 -0.62 6.90
CA ARG A 235 -26.62 -0.79 7.96
C ARG A 235 -27.92 -0.06 7.66
N ASN A 236 -27.81 1.16 7.15
CA ASN A 236 -28.94 2.01 6.79
C ASN A 236 -28.56 2.95 5.64
N PRO A 237 -28.34 2.41 4.43
CA PRO A 237 -28.00 3.23 3.30
C PRO A 237 -29.23 3.99 2.78
N ILE A 238 -29.02 5.23 2.34
CA ILE A 238 -30.04 5.97 1.58
C ILE A 238 -30.03 5.50 0.13
N ARG A 239 -31.19 5.45 -0.52
CA ARG A 239 -31.30 5.15 -1.94
C ARG A 239 -31.61 6.40 -2.73
N MET A 240 -30.87 6.64 -3.81
CA MET A 240 -31.05 7.81 -4.67
C MET A 240 -30.78 7.51 -6.14
N SER A 241 -31.10 8.47 -7.00
CA SER A 241 -30.83 8.40 -8.44
C SER A 241 -29.32 8.49 -8.73
N ASP A 242 -28.87 8.02 -9.90
CA ASP A 242 -27.49 8.27 -10.34
C ASP A 242 -27.33 9.75 -10.70
N LEU A 243 -26.40 10.41 -10.03
CA LEU A 243 -26.16 11.84 -10.23
C LEU A 243 -25.14 12.09 -11.36
N GLY A 244 -24.44 11.05 -11.82
CA GLY A 244 -23.30 11.15 -12.74
C GLY A 244 -22.09 11.84 -12.09
N VAL A 245 -22.24 13.13 -11.77
CA VAL A 245 -21.30 13.92 -10.97
C VAL A 245 -21.83 13.99 -9.55
N TRP A 246 -21.11 13.37 -8.61
CA TRP A 246 -21.49 13.28 -7.21
C TRP A 246 -21.11 14.55 -6.42
N SER A 247 -21.57 15.73 -6.86
CA SER A 247 -21.25 17.00 -6.20
C SER A 247 -21.96 17.12 -4.84
N PRO A 248 -21.38 17.79 -3.83
CA PRO A 248 -22.03 17.92 -2.52
C PRO A 248 -23.42 18.56 -2.58
N LEU A 249 -23.63 19.50 -3.50
CA LEU A 249 -24.90 20.20 -3.65
C LEU A 249 -25.97 19.30 -4.28
N ASP A 250 -25.61 18.52 -5.30
CA ASP A 250 -26.56 17.63 -5.98
C ASP A 250 -26.96 16.47 -5.06
N ILE A 251 -26.00 15.92 -4.31
CA ILE A 251 -26.28 14.90 -3.28
C ILE A 251 -27.22 15.47 -2.21
N ALA A 252 -26.96 16.69 -1.72
CA ALA A 252 -27.80 17.32 -0.69
C ALA A 252 -29.23 17.57 -1.18
N ARG A 253 -29.40 18.01 -2.44
CA ARG A 253 -30.70 18.24 -3.06
C ARG A 253 -31.49 16.95 -3.23
N GLU A 254 -30.86 15.91 -3.76
CA GLU A 254 -31.48 14.60 -3.98
C GLU A 254 -31.88 13.96 -2.64
N ALA A 255 -31.03 14.10 -1.61
CA ALA A 255 -31.33 13.67 -0.25
C ALA A 255 -32.38 14.55 0.47
N LYS A 256 -32.85 15.64 -0.17
CA LYS A 256 -33.83 16.60 0.36
C LYS A 256 -33.42 17.17 1.72
N LEU A 257 -32.13 17.49 1.87
CA LEU A 257 -31.62 18.16 3.05
C LEU A 257 -32.24 19.56 3.18
N ASP A 258 -32.46 20.01 4.42
CA ASP A 258 -33.03 21.34 4.66
C ASP A 258 -32.03 22.46 4.33
N SER A 259 -32.54 23.68 4.13
CA SER A 259 -31.71 24.83 3.76
C SER A 259 -30.56 25.09 4.73
N SER A 260 -30.76 24.85 6.04
CA SER A 260 -29.70 25.07 7.03
C SER A 260 -28.56 24.05 6.89
N GLN A 261 -28.90 22.80 6.57
CA GLN A 261 -27.92 21.75 6.30
C GLN A 261 -27.15 22.03 5.02
N VAL A 262 -27.86 22.46 3.96
CA VAL A 262 -27.24 22.86 2.69
C VAL A 262 -26.29 24.04 2.90
N ASP A 263 -26.69 25.07 3.66
CA ASP A 263 -25.85 26.23 3.95
C ASP A 263 -24.60 25.84 4.76
N LYS A 264 -24.72 24.91 5.72
CA LYS A 264 -23.57 24.36 6.47
C LYS A 264 -22.57 23.65 5.55
N ILE A 265 -23.04 22.92 4.54
CA ILE A 265 -22.17 22.28 3.55
C ILE A 265 -21.52 23.36 2.68
N MET A 266 -22.32 24.26 2.11
CA MET A 266 -21.84 25.21 1.09
C MET A 266 -20.93 26.31 1.64
N SER A 267 -21.02 26.60 2.93
CA SER A 267 -20.13 27.53 3.65
C SER A 267 -18.71 26.99 3.89
N GLN A 268 -18.46 25.70 3.70
CA GLN A 268 -17.11 25.14 3.83
C GLN A 268 -16.16 25.66 2.73
N THR A 269 -14.86 25.75 3.06
CA THR A 269 -13.90 26.51 2.24
C THR A 269 -13.50 25.79 0.97
N ASN A 270 -13.39 24.46 1.03
CA ASN A 270 -12.92 23.63 -0.06
C ASN A 270 -13.79 22.38 -0.23
N LEU A 271 -13.59 21.68 -1.35
CA LEU A 271 -14.43 20.54 -1.74
C LEU A 271 -14.34 19.35 -0.77
N GLU A 272 -13.16 19.09 -0.20
CA GLU A 272 -12.93 18.01 0.76
C GLU A 272 -13.68 18.27 2.08
N GLU A 273 -13.68 19.50 2.56
CA GLU A 273 -14.48 19.93 3.71
C GLU A 273 -15.99 19.84 3.42
N LYS A 274 -16.42 20.18 2.20
CA LYS A 274 -17.82 20.03 1.80
C LYS A 274 -18.28 18.58 1.86
N TYR A 275 -17.48 17.65 1.33
CA TYR A 275 -17.77 16.23 1.43
C TYR A 275 -17.73 15.70 2.87
N SER A 276 -16.76 16.17 3.67
CA SER A 276 -16.66 15.80 5.09
C SER A 276 -17.88 16.26 5.88
N GLN A 277 -18.35 17.50 5.64
CA GLN A 277 -19.54 18.05 6.29
C GLN A 277 -20.82 17.34 5.84
N LEU A 278 -20.95 17.02 4.54
CA LEU A 278 -22.07 16.25 4.02
C LEU A 278 -22.10 14.83 4.62
N LYS A 279 -20.96 14.14 4.66
CA LYS A 279 -20.83 12.83 5.31
C LYS A 279 -21.24 12.88 6.78
N ARG A 280 -20.81 13.91 7.52
CA ARG A 280 -21.21 14.10 8.92
C ARG A 280 -22.72 14.24 9.07
N ILE A 281 -23.36 15.06 8.23
CA ILE A 281 -24.82 15.22 8.25
C ILE A 281 -25.53 13.88 8.00
N PHE A 282 -25.07 13.09 7.03
CA PHE A 282 -25.62 11.75 6.78
C PHE A 282 -25.43 10.80 7.96
N LEU A 283 -24.25 10.76 8.57
CA LEU A 283 -24.00 9.95 9.75
C LEU A 283 -24.87 10.37 10.94
N ASP A 284 -25.08 11.68 11.14
CA ASP A 284 -25.97 12.22 12.18
C ASP A 284 -27.45 11.83 11.93
N MET A 285 -27.84 11.63 10.67
CA MET A 285 -29.15 11.09 10.26
C MET A 285 -29.22 9.56 10.36
N GLY A 286 -28.14 8.90 10.77
CA GLY A 286 -28.02 7.44 10.83
C GLY A 286 -27.87 6.79 9.45
N VAL A 287 -27.49 7.54 8.42
CA VAL A 287 -27.20 7.05 7.06
C VAL A 287 -25.71 6.74 6.94
N ASP A 288 -25.37 5.50 6.58
CA ASP A 288 -23.99 5.01 6.54
C ASP A 288 -23.48 4.70 5.13
N GLY A 289 -24.29 4.92 4.10
CA GLY A 289 -23.89 4.77 2.72
C GLY A 289 -24.99 5.13 1.73
N ILE A 290 -24.70 4.96 0.45
CA ILE A 290 -25.62 5.27 -0.66
C ILE A 290 -25.75 4.05 -1.56
N ILE A 291 -26.99 3.72 -1.93
CA ILE A 291 -27.30 2.81 -3.03
C ILE A 291 -27.87 3.65 -4.17
N TYR A 292 -27.37 3.47 -5.39
CA TYR A 292 -27.89 4.15 -6.57
C TYR A 292 -27.98 3.18 -7.75
N LYS A 293 -28.97 3.38 -8.63
CA LYS A 293 -29.07 2.60 -9.86
C LYS A 293 -28.14 3.21 -10.89
N ASN A 294 -27.07 2.53 -11.24
CA ASN A 294 -26.12 3.00 -12.24
C ASN A 294 -26.83 3.22 -13.58
N GLU A 295 -26.62 4.36 -14.22
CA GLU A 295 -27.21 4.65 -15.54
C GLU A 295 -26.18 4.61 -16.68
N ILE A 296 -24.89 4.67 -16.35
CA ILE A 296 -23.80 4.88 -17.29
C ILE A 296 -23.01 3.60 -17.54
N GLU A 297 -22.33 3.07 -16.53
CA GLU A 297 -21.39 1.97 -16.71
C GLU A 297 -22.05 0.59 -16.78
N ASP A 298 -23.14 0.39 -16.06
CA ASP A 298 -23.93 -0.85 -16.08
C ASP A 298 -25.42 -0.54 -15.80
N SER A 299 -26.10 -0.07 -16.85
CA SER A 299 -27.41 0.58 -16.75
C SER A 299 -28.46 -0.30 -16.07
N GLY A 300 -29.10 0.25 -15.03
CA GLY A 300 -30.19 -0.37 -14.29
C GLY A 300 -29.76 -1.24 -13.10
N ILE A 301 -28.44 -1.43 -12.89
CA ILE A 301 -27.91 -2.25 -11.79
C ILE A 301 -27.48 -1.36 -10.61
N ASP A 302 -27.76 -1.81 -9.38
CA ASP A 302 -27.36 -1.10 -8.18
C ASP A 302 -25.83 -1.02 -8.05
N SER A 303 -25.35 0.19 -7.73
CA SER A 303 -24.01 0.54 -7.32
C SER A 303 -24.06 1.17 -5.93
N TYR A 304 -22.91 1.25 -5.29
CA TYR A 304 -22.79 1.49 -3.86
C TYR A 304 -21.70 2.52 -3.59
N ILE A 305 -21.97 3.41 -2.64
CA ILE A 305 -20.99 4.30 -2.07
C ILE A 305 -20.94 4.05 -0.57
N VAL A 306 -19.77 3.70 -0.06
CA VAL A 306 -19.53 3.51 1.36
C VAL A 306 -18.70 4.66 1.92
N PHE A 307 -19.00 5.08 3.14
CA PHE A 307 -18.40 6.27 3.74
C PHE A 307 -17.11 5.97 4.49
N SER A 308 -16.89 4.74 4.91
CA SER A 308 -15.77 4.38 5.77
C SER A 308 -15.11 3.07 5.34
N GLU A 309 -13.84 2.92 5.68
CA GLU A 309 -13.01 1.76 5.33
C GLU A 309 -13.46 0.47 6.04
N ASP A 310 -14.00 0.59 7.25
CA ASP A 310 -14.50 -0.52 8.07
C ASP A 310 -15.75 -1.20 7.45
N GLN A 311 -16.37 -0.54 6.48
CA GLN A 311 -17.47 -1.09 5.70
C GLN A 311 -16.97 -1.97 4.54
N ILE A 312 -15.65 -2.03 4.28
CA ILE A 312 -15.05 -2.67 3.11
C ILE A 312 -14.21 -3.87 3.52
N PHE A 313 -14.54 -5.03 2.96
CA PHE A 313 -13.78 -6.27 3.14
C PHE A 313 -13.21 -6.69 1.79
N ILE A 314 -11.94 -6.36 1.55
CA ILE A 314 -11.24 -6.73 0.32
C ILE A 314 -11.12 -8.26 0.28
N THR A 315 -11.57 -8.86 -0.81
CA THR A 315 -11.38 -10.28 -1.07
C THR A 315 -10.27 -10.43 -2.09
N SER A 316 -9.08 -10.85 -1.66
CA SER A 316 -8.03 -11.30 -2.59
C SER A 316 -8.41 -12.66 -3.15
N GLU A 317 -8.40 -12.80 -4.48
CA GLU A 317 -8.53 -14.14 -5.11
C GLU A 317 -7.22 -14.94 -5.06
N PHE A 318 -6.14 -14.36 -4.52
CA PHE A 318 -4.81 -14.95 -4.54
C PHE A 318 -4.06 -14.71 -3.21
N ASP A 319 -3.97 -15.76 -2.39
CA ASP A 319 -2.94 -15.88 -1.36
C ASP A 319 -1.63 -16.29 -2.05
N ILE A 320 -0.72 -15.34 -2.26
CA ILE A 320 0.66 -15.69 -2.60
C ILE A 320 1.40 -15.94 -1.27
N THR A 321 1.30 -17.17 -0.75
CA THR A 321 2.27 -17.64 0.24
C THR A 321 3.62 -17.83 -0.45
N LEU A 322 4.49 -16.83 -0.39
CA LEU A 322 5.92 -17.00 -0.60
C LEU A 322 6.49 -17.72 0.62
N SER A 323 6.44 -19.06 0.62
CA SER A 323 7.15 -19.85 1.63
C SER A 323 8.63 -19.90 1.25
N ASN A 324 9.49 -19.23 2.03
CA ASN A 324 10.95 -19.39 1.97
C ASN A 324 11.45 -20.72 2.58
N GLU A 325 10.55 -21.68 2.86
CA GLU A 325 10.99 -22.98 3.36
C GLU A 325 11.26 -23.96 2.21
N PRO A 326 12.44 -24.60 2.19
CA PRO A 326 12.71 -25.66 1.24
C PRO A 326 11.76 -26.82 1.50
N ARG A 327 10.83 -27.06 0.57
CA ARG A 327 10.05 -28.28 0.58
C ARG A 327 10.99 -29.44 0.24
N PHE A 328 11.38 -30.20 1.26
CA PHE A 328 11.93 -31.54 1.04
C PHE A 328 10.86 -32.37 0.34
N VAL A 329 11.07 -32.63 -0.93
CA VAL A 329 10.33 -33.64 -1.68
C VAL A 329 10.77 -35.00 -1.13
N ARG A 330 9.83 -35.73 -0.53
CA ARG A 330 9.99 -37.17 -0.28
C ARG A 330 9.52 -37.95 -1.49
#